data_AF-A0A1J0ACY4-F1
#
_entry.id   AF-A0A1J0ACY4-F1
#
_cell.length_a   1.000
_cell.length_b   1.000
_cell.length_c   1.000
_cell.angle_alpha   90.00
_cell.angle_beta   90.00
_cell.angle_gamma   90.00
#
_symmetry.space_group_name_H-M   'P 1'
#
loop_
_entity.id
_entity.type
_entity.pdbx_description
1 polymer ?
#
loop_
_entity_poly.entity_id
_entity_poly.type
_entity_poly.pdbx_seq_one_letter_code
_entity_poly.pdbx_strand_id
1 'polypeptide(L)'
;MSAFDPQATARIILDKIAFQSFGECYCLSRDFSEIPAHPGIYAIKHRTVGLLYIGKTKSLRGRFSGGHKAFLWAWLDQCHAEDVRIAVQIITHGEISRLIFGIGSHHPASH
;
A
#
# COMPACT_ATOMS: atom_id res chain seq x y z
N MET A 1 24.70 13.20 -12.95
CA MET A 1 23.80 12.25 -12.27
C MET A 1 22.89 13.05 -11.36
N SER A 2 21.58 13.03 -11.60
CA SER A 2 20.60 13.68 -10.72
C SER A 2 20.66 13.05 -9.33
N ALA A 3 20.76 13.87 -8.28
CA ALA A 3 20.67 13.39 -6.91
C ALA A 3 19.30 12.73 -6.69
N PHE A 4 19.29 11.54 -6.08
CA PHE A 4 18.05 10.85 -5.74
C PHE A 4 17.24 11.73 -4.77
N ASP A 5 16.05 12.18 -5.20
CA ASP A 5 15.08 12.90 -4.37
C ASP A 5 14.05 11.89 -3.82
N PRO A 6 14.15 11.49 -2.54
CA PRO A 6 13.22 10.54 -1.95
C PRO A 6 11.79 11.10 -1.81
N GLN A 7 11.62 12.41 -1.65
CA GLN A 7 10.31 13.05 -1.52
C GLN A 7 9.58 13.06 -2.86
N ALA A 8 10.26 13.43 -3.94
CA ALA A 8 9.70 13.35 -5.30
C ALA A 8 9.35 11.91 -5.67
N THR A 9 10.22 10.95 -5.34
CA THR A 9 9.97 9.52 -5.58
C THR A 9 8.76 9.02 -4.78
N ALA A 10 8.67 9.36 -3.49
CA ALA A 10 7.53 9.00 -2.65
C ALA A 10 6.23 9.60 -3.18
N ARG A 11 6.25 10.86 -3.63
CA ARG A 11 5.09 11.52 -4.24
C ARG A 11 4.60 10.77 -5.48
N ILE A 12 5.51 10.44 -6.40
CA ILE A 12 5.17 9.68 -7.61
C ILE A 12 4.52 8.33 -7.26
N ILE A 13 5.06 7.62 -6.26
CA ILE A 13 4.50 6.34 -5.82
C ILE A 13 3.11 6.52 -5.19
N LEU A 14 2.93 7.53 -4.35
CA LEU A 14 1.65 7.83 -3.72
C LEU A 14 0.59 8.26 -4.76
N ASP A 15 0.98 9.08 -5.73
CA ASP A 15 0.09 9.52 -6.80
C ASP A 15 -0.34 8.31 -7.65
N LYS A 16 0.59 7.43 -8.03
CA LYS A 16 0.26 6.21 -8.78
C LYS A 16 -0.80 5.37 -8.06
N ILE A 17 -0.61 5.08 -6.77
CA ILE A 17 -1.54 4.22 -6.04
C ILE A 17 -2.86 4.93 -5.71
N ALA A 18 -2.82 6.24 -5.43
CA ALA A 18 -4.01 7.03 -5.13
C ALA A 18 -4.89 7.21 -6.37
N PHE A 19 -4.29 7.48 -7.53
CA PHE A 19 -5.00 7.74 -8.79
C PHE A 19 -5.26 6.50 -9.66
N GLN A 20 -4.75 5.31 -9.31
CA GLN A 20 -5.12 4.06 -9.98
C GLN A 20 -6.65 3.91 -9.97
N SER A 21 -7.26 3.62 -11.14
CA SER A 21 -8.72 3.56 -11.21
C SER A 21 -9.27 2.37 -10.43
N PHE A 22 -10.47 2.49 -9.87
CA PHE A 22 -11.08 1.44 -9.05
C PHE A 22 -11.22 0.11 -9.82
N GLY A 23 -11.55 0.17 -11.12
CA GLY A 23 -11.70 -1.02 -11.97
C GLY A 23 -10.40 -1.76 -12.25
N GLU A 24 -9.25 -1.09 -12.13
CA GLU A 24 -7.91 -1.69 -12.31
C GLU A 24 -7.33 -2.24 -11.01
N CYS A 25 -8.03 -2.09 -9.89
CA CYS A 25 -7.59 -2.58 -8.59
C CYS A 25 -8.03 -4.03 -8.36
N TYR A 26 -7.33 -4.75 -7.49
CA TYR A 26 -7.61 -6.15 -7.19
C TYR A 26 -8.91 -6.30 -6.39
N CYS A 27 -9.70 -7.31 -6.75
CA CYS A 27 -10.88 -7.71 -6.00
C CYS A 27 -10.51 -8.24 -4.62
N LEU A 28 -11.44 -8.13 -3.66
CA LEU A 28 -11.36 -8.93 -2.46
C LEU A 28 -11.66 -10.39 -2.83
N SER A 29 -10.75 -11.29 -2.50
CA SER A 29 -10.96 -12.73 -2.56
C SER A 29 -10.55 -13.36 -1.23
N ARG A 30 -10.98 -14.59 -0.97
CA ARG A 30 -10.66 -15.28 0.30
C ARG A 30 -9.16 -15.57 0.45
N ASP A 31 -8.45 -15.75 -0.65
CA ASP A 31 -7.06 -16.22 -0.70
C ASP A 31 -6.06 -15.16 -1.22
N PHE A 32 -6.56 -14.08 -1.83
CA PHE A 32 -5.79 -13.03 -2.48
C PHE A 32 -4.73 -13.55 -3.44
N SER A 33 -5.02 -14.66 -4.13
CA SER A 33 -4.06 -15.34 -5.01
C SER A 33 -3.58 -14.48 -6.17
N GLU A 34 -4.42 -13.56 -6.65
CA GLU A 34 -4.09 -12.58 -7.70
C GLU A 34 -3.11 -11.49 -7.24
N ILE A 35 -3.03 -11.22 -5.93
CA ILE A 35 -2.12 -10.20 -5.41
C ILE A 35 -0.68 -10.73 -5.43
N PRO A 36 0.30 -9.96 -5.95
CA PRO A 36 1.68 -10.40 -6.00
C PRO A 36 2.28 -10.62 -4.60
N ALA A 37 3.16 -11.61 -4.44
CA ALA A 37 3.88 -11.86 -3.19
C ALA A 37 5.18 -11.04 -3.05
N HIS A 38 5.16 -9.77 -3.45
CA HIS A 38 6.33 -8.89 -3.49
C HIS A 38 6.27 -7.79 -2.42
N PRO A 39 7.40 -7.18 -2.03
CA PRO A 39 7.39 -5.95 -1.26
C PRO A 39 6.66 -4.83 -2.02
N GLY A 40 5.99 -3.95 -1.28
CA GLY A 40 5.29 -2.84 -1.92
C GLY A 40 4.44 -2.01 -0.96
N ILE A 41 3.76 -1.04 -1.57
CA ILE A 41 2.71 -0.24 -0.95
C ILE A 41 1.37 -0.77 -1.45
N TYR A 42 0.39 -0.82 -0.55
CA TYR A 42 -0.98 -1.19 -0.85
C TYR A 42 -1.92 -0.10 -0.36
N ALA A 43 -3.07 0.00 -1.01
CA ALA A 43 -4.15 0.87 -0.59
C ALA A 43 -5.49 0.13 -0.63
N ILE A 44 -6.34 0.42 0.34
CA ILE A 44 -7.74 -0.01 0.35
C ILE A 44 -8.59 1.13 -0.19
N LYS A 45 -9.38 0.86 -1.22
CA LYS A 45 -10.22 1.84 -1.90
C LYS A 45 -11.67 1.43 -1.83
N HIS A 46 -12.55 2.35 -1.47
CA HIS A 46 -13.98 2.26 -1.69
C HIS A 46 -14.34 2.81 -3.07
N ARG A 47 -15.38 2.28 -3.69
CA ARG A 47 -15.91 2.76 -4.97
C ARG A 47 -16.29 4.24 -4.93
N THR A 48 -16.96 4.67 -3.87
CA THR A 48 -17.52 6.03 -3.74
C THR A 48 -16.76 6.93 -2.77
N VAL A 49 -16.26 6.39 -1.65
CA VAL A 49 -15.52 7.15 -0.63
C VAL A 49 -14.08 7.40 -1.08
N GLY A 50 -13.57 6.60 -2.02
CA GLY A 50 -12.20 6.70 -2.50
C GLY A 50 -11.22 6.00 -1.57
N LEU A 51 -10.09 6.63 -1.28
CA LEU A 51 -9.00 6.03 -0.53
C LEU A 51 -9.34 5.91 0.97
N LEU A 52 -9.35 4.70 1.52
CA LEU A 52 -9.66 4.46 2.93
C LEU A 52 -8.40 4.21 3.78
N TYR A 53 -7.38 3.57 3.21
CA TYR A 53 -6.16 3.23 3.93
C TYR A 53 -4.98 3.06 2.97
N ILE A 54 -3.77 3.45 3.40
CA ILE A 54 -2.51 3.14 2.72
C ILE A 54 -1.56 2.49 3.72
N GLY A 55 -0.87 1.44 3.29
CA GLY A 55 0.19 0.82 4.05
C GLY A 55 1.33 0.31 3.18
N LYS A 56 2.41 -0.11 3.84
CA LYS A 56 3.57 -0.76 3.22
C LYS A 56 3.78 -2.16 3.81
N THR A 57 4.40 -3.06 3.05
CA THR A 57 4.64 -4.43 3.48
C THR A 57 5.82 -5.05 2.74
N LYS A 58 6.49 -6.02 3.37
CA LYS A 58 7.52 -6.87 2.73
C LYS A 58 6.92 -7.94 1.81
N SER A 59 5.62 -8.20 1.94
CA SER A 59 4.86 -9.07 1.04
C SER A 59 3.42 -8.56 0.93
N LEU A 60 3.03 -8.12 -0.27
CA LEU A 60 1.69 -7.62 -0.58
C LEU A 60 0.65 -8.71 -0.32
N ARG A 61 0.78 -9.89 -0.94
CA ARG A 61 -0.09 -11.04 -0.64
C ARG A 61 -0.03 -11.47 0.83
N GLY A 62 1.17 -11.57 1.41
CA GLY A 62 1.36 -11.91 2.83
C GLY A 62 0.65 -10.95 3.79
N ARG A 63 0.50 -9.68 3.38
CA ARG A 63 -0.24 -8.69 4.16
C ARG A 63 -1.74 -8.96 4.20
N PHE A 64 -2.28 -9.76 3.28
CA PHE A 64 -3.70 -10.14 3.27
C PHE A 64 -3.96 -11.63 3.58
N SER A 65 -2.95 -12.49 3.55
CA SER A 65 -3.06 -13.90 3.98
C SER A 65 -2.69 -14.13 5.45
N GLY A 66 -3.42 -15.03 6.14
CA GLY A 66 -3.16 -15.46 7.53
C GLY A 66 -4.03 -14.80 8.62
N GLY A 67 -4.00 -15.37 9.84
CA GLY A 67 -4.92 -15.04 10.95
C GLY A 67 -4.68 -13.72 11.71
N HIS A 68 -3.55 -13.03 11.52
CA HIS A 68 -3.22 -11.78 12.23
C HIS A 68 -3.93 -10.52 11.69
N LYS A 69 -5.18 -10.64 11.24
CA LYS A 69 -5.93 -9.59 10.52
C LYS A 69 -7.37 -9.41 10.96
N ALA A 70 -7.72 -9.85 12.16
CA ALA A 70 -9.07 -9.71 12.70
C ALA A 70 -9.61 -8.26 12.59
N PHE A 71 -8.76 -7.25 12.74
CA PHE A 71 -9.16 -5.85 12.63
C PHE A 71 -9.49 -5.40 11.20
N LEU A 72 -8.68 -5.78 10.21
CA LEU A 72 -8.94 -5.43 8.81
C LEU A 72 -10.22 -6.15 8.33
N TRP A 73 -10.39 -7.41 8.70
CA TRP A 73 -11.59 -8.17 8.37
C TRP A 73 -12.84 -7.62 9.06
N ALA A 74 -12.80 -7.34 10.37
CA ALA A 74 -13.94 -6.78 11.08
C ALA A 74 -14.43 -5.44 10.49
N TRP A 75 -13.52 -4.67 9.88
CA TRP A 75 -13.88 -3.44 9.18
C TRP A 75 -14.33 -3.69 7.73
N LEU A 76 -13.68 -4.60 6.99
CA LEU A 76 -14.12 -5.00 5.65
C LEU A 76 -15.48 -5.70 5.64
N ASP A 77 -15.81 -6.47 6.69
CA ASP A 77 -17.08 -7.19 6.83
C ASP A 77 -18.28 -6.24 6.93
N GLN A 78 -18.04 -4.98 7.29
CA GLN A 78 -19.07 -3.93 7.31
C GLN A 78 -19.26 -3.26 5.93
N CYS A 79 -18.45 -3.63 4.94
CA CYS A 79 -18.51 -3.11 3.58
C CYS A 79 -18.97 -4.20 2.60
N HIS A 80 -19.70 -3.81 1.57
CA HIS A 80 -19.96 -4.70 0.44
C HIS A 80 -18.64 -4.99 -0.29
N ALA A 81 -18.27 -6.26 -0.43
CA ALA A 81 -16.98 -6.67 -0.99
C ALA A 81 -16.74 -6.16 -2.43
N GLU A 82 -17.81 -5.91 -3.18
CA GLU A 82 -17.78 -5.37 -4.54
C GLU A 82 -17.47 -3.87 -4.61
N ASP A 83 -17.62 -3.17 -3.49
CA ASP A 83 -17.31 -1.75 -3.34
C ASP A 83 -15.92 -1.51 -2.76
N VAL A 84 -15.19 -2.58 -2.42
CA VAL A 84 -13.83 -2.50 -1.94
C VAL A 84 -12.85 -3.16 -2.91
N ARG A 85 -11.73 -2.46 -3.16
CA ARG A 85 -10.63 -2.96 -3.97
C ARG A 85 -9.28 -2.64 -3.34
N ILE A 86 -8.28 -3.41 -3.75
CA ILE A 86 -6.90 -3.27 -3.29
C ILE A 86 -6.04 -2.75 -4.45
N ALA A 87 -5.52 -1.53 -4.32
CA ALA A 87 -4.49 -1.03 -5.22
C ALA A 87 -3.12 -1.44 -4.68
N VAL A 88 -2.16 -1.74 -5.56
CA VAL A 88 -0.81 -2.13 -5.17
C VAL A 88 0.23 -1.46 -6.06
N GLN A 89 1.32 -1.02 -5.44
CA GLN A 89 2.53 -0.60 -6.13
C GLN A 89 3.67 -1.49 -5.65
N ILE A 90 4.19 -2.32 -6.55
CA ILE A 90 5.39 -3.12 -6.28
C ILE A 90 6.58 -2.16 -6.18
N ILE A 91 7.41 -2.43 -5.18
CA ILE A 91 8.63 -1.67 -4.91
C ILE A 91 9.75 -2.68 -4.70
N THR A 92 10.95 -2.39 -5.20
CA THR A 92 12.10 -3.29 -4.99
C THR A 92 12.52 -3.32 -3.52
N HIS A 93 13.24 -4.37 -3.12
CA HIS A 93 13.72 -4.52 -1.74
C HIS A 93 14.68 -3.38 -1.31
N GLY A 94 15.45 -2.82 -2.25
CA GLY A 94 16.31 -1.67 -2.00
C GLY A 94 15.52 -0.38 -1.77
N GLU A 95 14.48 -0.15 -2.56
CA GLU A 95 13.62 1.03 -2.45
C GLU A 95 12.76 1.01 -1.18
N ILE A 96 12.21 -0.15 -0.78
CA ILE A 96 11.41 -0.22 0.46
C ILE A 96 12.28 0.04 1.68
N SER A 97 13.54 -0.40 1.67
CA SER A 97 14.51 -0.10 2.73
C SER A 97 14.75 1.40 2.80
N ARG A 98 14.99 2.07 1.66
CA ARG A 98 15.15 3.54 1.63
C ARG A 98 13.90 4.30 2.08
N LEU A 99 12.70 3.82 1.73
CA LEU A 99 11.43 4.38 2.22
C LEU A 99 11.18 4.10 3.71
N ILE A 100 11.75 3.04 4.27
CA ILE A 100 11.68 2.77 5.72
C ILE A 100 12.69 3.66 6.47
N PHE A 101 13.92 3.76 5.98
CA PHE A 101 15.01 4.46 6.66
C PHE A 101 15.00 5.99 6.44
N GLY A 102 14.50 6.48 5.30
CA GLY A 102 14.43 7.92 5.02
C GLY A 102 13.43 8.70 5.88
N ILE A 103 12.45 8.02 6.50
CA ILE A 103 11.47 8.64 7.41
C ILE A 103 12.02 8.70 8.85
N GLY A 104 13.12 7.99 9.14
CA GLY A 104 13.76 7.94 10.47
C GLY A 104 14.92 8.91 10.68
N SER A 105 15.35 9.65 9.64
CA SER A 105 16.57 10.46 9.69
C SER A 105 16.36 11.94 9.99
N HIS A 106 15.12 12.40 10.19
CA HIS A 106 14.89 13.74 10.74
C HIS A 106 15.05 13.71 12.27
N HIS A 107 16.29 13.63 12.71
CA HIS A 107 16.67 14.19 14.00
C HIS A 107 16.63 15.71 13.83
N PRO A 108 15.81 16.48 14.57
CA PRO A 108 15.98 17.92 14.57
C PRO A 108 17.34 18.18 15.21
N ALA A 109 18.28 18.71 14.42
CA ALA A 109 19.48 19.31 14.98
C ALA A 109 19.01 20.50 15.80
N SER A 110 19.00 20.32 17.12
CA SER A 110 18.87 21.39 18.09
C SER A 110 20.11 22.27 18.01
N HIS A 111 19.94 23.49 17.51
CA HIS A 111 20.81 24.64 17.77
C HIS A 111 19.94 25.82 18.18
#